data_AF-A0A1H6CQ96-F1
#
_entry.id   AF-A0A1H6CQ96-F1
#
_cell.length_a   1.000
_cell.length_b   1.000
_cell.length_c   1.000
_cell.angle_alpha   90.00
_cell.angle_beta   90.00
_cell.angle_gamma   90.00
#
_symmetry.space_group_name_H-M   'P 1'
#
loop_
_entity.id
_entity.type
_entity.pdbx_description
1 polymer ?
#
loop_
_entity_poly.entity_id
_entity_poly.type
_entity_poly.pdbx_seq_one_letter_code
_entity_poly.pdbx_strand_id
1 'polypeptide(L)'
;MNLYEVDYTKPTGKYAAAIKEYNEFWSQGQIDFSKASDPIEKFDDETRKFIYNFNSKFPNNVVWHYHRDKTSVDLEVNALRKVINSAKNEHDIQDYIKKNRKWFIPASIFKEYNFGHKETYLFPEMKLGSSMQADYVLCGRNSDGYSLILVEFESPASTFVLTDGYKLSASANSGLGQINQWKEWMESNNTTFFNEHKLTEKGINVPITRIHYCLVISRRNQVETNDRDRKNRIISESTNLNIINYDRVCDYVSNLDEGYSTYR
;
A
#
# COMPACT_ATOMS: atom_id res chain seq x y z
N MET A 1 -10.08 7.85 -6.05
CA MET A 1 -9.52 7.51 -7.37
C MET A 1 -9.56 6.00 -7.55
N ASN A 2 -9.91 5.50 -8.74
CA ASN A 2 -9.85 4.06 -9.04
C ASN A 2 -8.40 3.67 -9.39
N LEU A 3 -7.88 2.60 -8.80
CA LEU A 3 -6.53 2.12 -9.13
C LEU A 3 -6.47 1.61 -10.58
N TYR A 4 -7.55 1.02 -11.06
CA TYR A 4 -7.64 0.40 -12.38
C TYR A 4 -8.59 1.17 -13.30
N GLU A 5 -8.48 0.90 -14.60
CA GLU A 5 -9.41 1.45 -15.61
C GLU A 5 -10.78 0.80 -15.52
N VAL A 6 -10.80 -0.50 -15.23
CA VAL A 6 -12.03 -1.26 -14.97
C VAL A 6 -12.67 -0.76 -13.67
N ASP A 7 -13.95 -0.40 -13.75
CA ASP A 7 -14.79 -0.11 -12.59
C ASP A 7 -15.42 -1.40 -12.07
N TYR A 8 -14.76 -2.01 -11.08
CA TYR A 8 -15.18 -3.26 -10.45
C TYR A 8 -16.43 -3.12 -9.59
N THR A 9 -17.04 -1.93 -9.49
CA THR A 9 -18.34 -1.76 -8.83
C THR A 9 -19.53 -1.99 -9.77
N LYS A 10 -19.27 -2.07 -11.08
CA LYS A 10 -20.31 -2.13 -12.12
C LYS A 10 -20.17 -3.39 -12.99
N PRO A 11 -20.61 -4.55 -12.50
CA PRO A 11 -20.56 -5.77 -13.29
C PRO A 11 -21.53 -5.68 -14.47
N THR A 12 -21.04 -5.96 -15.67
CA THR A 12 -21.85 -5.98 -16.90
C THR A 12 -21.52 -7.22 -17.73
N GLY A 13 -22.45 -7.64 -18.59
CA GLY A 13 -22.26 -8.78 -19.50
C GLY A 13 -21.81 -10.06 -18.78
N LYS A 14 -20.67 -10.62 -19.21
CA LYS A 14 -20.10 -11.85 -18.65
C LYS A 14 -19.85 -11.77 -17.13
N TYR A 15 -19.46 -10.59 -16.62
CA TYR A 15 -19.14 -10.41 -15.21
C TYR A 15 -20.37 -10.47 -14.32
N ALA A 16 -21.49 -9.88 -14.75
CA ALA A 16 -22.73 -9.89 -13.98
C ALA A 16 -23.28 -11.32 -13.84
N ALA A 17 -23.23 -12.11 -14.92
CA ALA A 17 -23.63 -13.52 -14.88
C ALA A 17 -22.70 -14.33 -13.96
N ALA A 18 -21.39 -14.15 -14.07
CA ALA A 18 -20.41 -14.88 -13.27
C ALA A 18 -20.49 -14.55 -11.77
N ILE A 19 -20.69 -13.27 -11.42
CA ILE A 19 -20.89 -12.84 -10.02
C ILE A 19 -22.17 -13.42 -9.44
N LYS A 20 -23.27 -13.41 -10.22
CA LYS A 20 -24.54 -13.99 -9.78
C LYS A 20 -24.35 -15.46 -9.44
N GLU A 21 -23.74 -16.22 -10.35
CA GLU A 21 -23.49 -17.64 -10.14
C GLU A 21 -22.58 -17.91 -8.93
N TYR A 22 -21.47 -17.16 -8.82
CA TYR A 22 -20.54 -17.29 -7.70
C TYR A 22 -21.23 -17.00 -6.35
N ASN A 23 -22.01 -15.92 -6.28
CA ASN A 23 -22.70 -15.53 -5.05
C ASN A 23 -23.84 -16.50 -4.70
N GLU A 24 -24.57 -17.01 -5.71
CA GLU A 24 -25.60 -18.03 -5.52
C GLU A 24 -24.99 -19.31 -4.93
N PHE A 25 -23.84 -19.76 -5.43
CA PHE A 25 -23.13 -20.93 -4.90
C PHE A 25 -22.79 -20.76 -3.40
N TRP A 26 -22.16 -19.65 -3.03
CA TRP A 26 -21.75 -19.40 -1.65
C TRP A 26 -22.91 -19.03 -0.69
N SER A 27 -24.11 -18.80 -1.22
CA SER A 27 -25.31 -18.53 -0.42
C SER A 27 -26.08 -19.78 0.03
N GLN A 28 -25.73 -20.97 -0.49
CA GLN A 28 -26.47 -22.23 -0.29
C GLN A 28 -26.31 -22.86 1.11
N GLY A 29 -25.60 -22.19 2.04
CA GLY A 29 -25.33 -22.71 3.37
C GLY A 29 -24.22 -23.75 3.35
N GLN A 30 -24.47 -24.95 3.87
CA GLN A 30 -23.47 -26.01 3.92
C GLN A 30 -23.31 -26.67 2.54
N ILE A 31 -22.12 -26.53 1.95
CA ILE A 31 -21.79 -27.06 0.63
C ILE A 31 -21.11 -28.42 0.77
N ASP A 32 -21.62 -29.44 0.07
CA ASP A 32 -20.98 -30.75 -0.05
C ASP A 32 -19.97 -30.76 -1.22
N PHE A 33 -18.71 -30.42 -0.90
CA PHE A 33 -17.62 -30.39 -1.88
C PHE A 33 -17.23 -31.77 -2.45
N SER A 34 -17.82 -32.88 -1.97
CA SER A 34 -17.69 -34.17 -2.65
C SER A 34 -18.54 -34.25 -3.94
N LYS A 35 -19.51 -33.34 -4.08
CA LYS A 35 -20.47 -33.30 -5.21
C LYS A 35 -20.46 -31.99 -5.99
N ALA A 36 -19.81 -30.96 -5.46
CA ALA A 36 -19.77 -29.63 -6.04
C ALA A 36 -18.33 -29.10 -6.10
N SER A 37 -18.03 -28.32 -7.15
CA SER A 37 -16.77 -27.57 -7.29
C SER A 37 -17.06 -26.08 -7.16
N ASP A 38 -16.06 -25.32 -6.71
CA ASP A 38 -16.17 -23.85 -6.66
C ASP A 38 -16.32 -23.32 -8.10
N PRO A 39 -17.41 -22.59 -8.43
CA PRO A 39 -17.60 -22.04 -9.77
C PRO A 39 -16.50 -21.08 -10.19
N ILE A 40 -15.65 -20.60 -9.26
CA ILE A 40 -14.50 -19.78 -9.61
C ILE A 40 -13.51 -20.51 -10.53
N GLU A 41 -13.39 -21.84 -10.42
CA GLU A 41 -12.41 -22.64 -11.16
C GLU A 41 -12.67 -22.69 -12.66
N LYS A 42 -13.92 -22.50 -13.09
CA LYS A 42 -14.28 -22.51 -14.52
C LYS A 42 -14.13 -21.14 -15.21
N PHE A 43 -13.98 -20.05 -14.46
CA PHE A 43 -13.88 -18.71 -15.04
C PHE A 43 -12.45 -18.40 -15.50
N ASP A 44 -12.31 -17.56 -16.53
CA ASP A 44 -10.99 -17.03 -16.95
C ASP A 44 -10.40 -16.10 -15.88
N ASP A 45 -9.09 -15.82 -15.95
CA ASP A 45 -8.39 -15.02 -14.94
C ASP A 45 -8.94 -13.59 -14.82
N GLU A 46 -9.36 -12.99 -15.92
CA GLU A 46 -9.98 -11.66 -15.95
C GLU A 46 -11.30 -11.65 -15.17
N THR A 47 -12.12 -12.67 -15.36
CA THR A 47 -13.43 -12.84 -14.72
C THR A 47 -13.27 -13.20 -13.25
N ARG A 48 -12.34 -14.09 -12.90
CA ARG A 48 -12.00 -14.39 -11.49
C ARG A 48 -11.57 -13.12 -10.76
N LYS A 49 -10.68 -12.34 -11.37
CA LYS A 49 -10.22 -11.05 -10.83
C LYS A 49 -11.41 -10.10 -10.62
N PHE A 50 -12.30 -9.99 -11.60
CA PHE A 50 -13.49 -9.15 -11.46
C PHE A 50 -14.38 -9.59 -10.30
N ILE A 51 -14.69 -10.88 -10.19
CA ILE A 51 -15.51 -11.44 -9.11
C ILE A 51 -14.89 -11.10 -7.74
N TYR A 52 -13.61 -11.38 -7.57
CA TYR A 52 -12.94 -11.13 -6.30
C TYR A 52 -12.86 -9.64 -5.95
N ASN A 53 -12.56 -8.77 -6.93
CA ASN A 53 -12.60 -7.33 -6.72
C ASN A 53 -14.01 -6.88 -6.33
N PHE A 54 -15.04 -7.26 -7.08
CA PHE A 54 -16.43 -6.88 -6.84
C PHE A 54 -16.90 -7.27 -5.44
N ASN A 55 -16.53 -8.47 -4.99
CA ASN A 55 -16.90 -8.99 -3.67
C ASN A 55 -16.01 -8.47 -2.51
N SER A 56 -15.01 -7.63 -2.80
CA SER A 56 -14.19 -6.99 -1.76
C SER A 56 -14.86 -5.75 -1.16
N LYS A 57 -14.33 -5.25 -0.05
CA LYS A 57 -14.87 -4.06 0.63
C LYS A 57 -14.70 -2.77 -0.19
N PHE A 58 -13.63 -2.69 -0.97
CA PHE A 58 -13.31 -1.57 -1.86
C PHE A 58 -12.91 -2.09 -3.25
N PRO A 59 -13.88 -2.39 -4.13
CA PRO A 59 -13.62 -3.08 -5.39
C PRO A 59 -12.58 -2.43 -6.30
N ASN A 60 -12.48 -1.10 -6.29
CA ASN A 60 -11.53 -0.36 -7.12
C ASN A 60 -10.19 -0.04 -6.45
N ASN A 61 -9.99 -0.51 -5.21
CA ASN A 61 -8.80 -0.23 -4.39
C ASN A 61 -8.05 -1.49 -3.94
N VAL A 62 -8.49 -2.68 -4.35
CA VAL A 62 -7.77 -3.93 -4.06
C VAL A 62 -6.38 -3.88 -4.69
N VAL A 63 -5.35 -4.16 -3.89
CA VAL A 63 -4.01 -4.45 -4.41
C VAL A 63 -3.79 -5.95 -4.43
N TRP A 64 -3.50 -6.44 -5.62
CA TRP A 64 -3.34 -7.86 -5.88
C TRP A 64 -1.94 -8.33 -5.51
N HIS A 65 -1.85 -9.57 -5.01
CA HIS A 65 -0.62 -10.34 -4.99
C HIS A 65 -0.21 -10.53 -6.46
N TYR A 66 0.87 -9.89 -6.87
CA TYR A 66 1.35 -9.99 -8.24
C TYR A 66 2.21 -11.25 -8.36
N HIS A 67 1.60 -12.39 -8.71
CA HIS A 67 2.36 -13.53 -9.22
C HIS A 67 2.79 -13.24 -10.66
N ARG A 68 3.88 -12.47 -10.81
CA ARG A 68 4.59 -12.33 -12.06
C ARG A 68 5.76 -13.32 -12.07
N ASP A 69 6.10 -13.82 -13.25
CA ASP A 69 7.37 -14.52 -13.40
C ASP A 69 8.54 -13.58 -13.04
N LYS A 70 9.65 -14.16 -12.61
CA LYS A 70 10.81 -13.41 -12.12
C LYS A 70 11.35 -12.41 -13.15
N THR A 71 11.33 -12.76 -14.44
CA THR A 71 11.80 -11.88 -15.52
C THR A 71 10.96 -10.61 -15.60
N SER A 72 9.63 -10.75 -15.50
CA SER A 72 8.70 -9.62 -15.47
C SER A 72 8.91 -8.73 -14.23
N VAL A 73 9.18 -9.33 -13.06
CA VAL A 73 9.52 -8.56 -11.85
C VAL A 73 10.82 -7.77 -12.02
N ASP A 74 11.87 -8.39 -12.54
CA ASP A 74 13.17 -7.74 -12.77
C ASP A 74 13.05 -6.55 -13.74
N LEU A 75 12.21 -6.66 -14.77
CA LEU A 75 11.92 -5.54 -15.69
C LEU A 75 11.25 -4.37 -14.97
N GLU A 76 10.28 -4.63 -14.09
CA GLU A 76 9.59 -3.59 -13.31
C GLU A 76 10.55 -2.91 -12.32
N VAL A 77 11.41 -3.68 -11.64
CA VAL A 77 12.44 -3.15 -10.73
C VAL A 77 13.44 -2.29 -11.49
N ASN A 78 13.89 -2.73 -12.66
CA ASN A 78 14.82 -1.96 -13.48
C ASN A 78 14.19 -0.67 -14.02
N ALA A 79 12.91 -0.71 -14.41
CA ALA A 79 12.17 0.49 -14.79
C ALA A 79 12.06 1.47 -13.62
N LEU A 80 11.68 0.99 -12.44
CA LEU A 80 11.61 1.82 -11.23
C LEU A 80 12.97 2.44 -10.89
N ARG A 81 14.05 1.67 -10.89
CA ARG A 81 15.41 2.18 -10.64
C ARG A 81 15.81 3.30 -11.60
N LYS A 82 15.46 3.18 -12.89
CA LYS A 82 15.73 4.24 -13.88
C LYS A 82 15.01 5.53 -13.50
N VAL A 83 13.73 5.45 -13.14
CA VAL A 83 12.93 6.61 -12.72
C VAL A 83 13.55 7.25 -11.47
N ILE A 84 13.87 6.45 -10.45
CA ILE A 84 14.49 6.96 -9.22
C ILE A 84 15.85 7.60 -9.47
N ASN A 85 16.67 7.06 -10.37
CA ASN A 85 17.98 7.63 -10.70
C ASN A 85 17.87 8.98 -11.44
N SER A 86 16.79 9.22 -12.18
CA SER A 86 16.57 10.46 -12.92
C SER A 86 15.68 11.49 -12.20
N ALA A 87 15.03 11.08 -11.11
CA ALA A 87 14.05 11.90 -10.39
C ALA A 87 14.73 13.08 -9.68
N LYS A 88 14.15 14.26 -9.85
CA LYS A 88 14.57 15.50 -9.19
C LYS A 88 13.89 15.67 -7.84
N ASN A 89 12.66 15.17 -7.72
CA ASN A 89 11.83 15.19 -6.52
C ASN A 89 10.92 13.97 -6.49
N GLU A 90 10.16 13.83 -5.41
CA GLU A 90 9.15 12.79 -5.18
C GLU A 90 8.05 12.78 -6.25
N HIS A 91 7.68 13.95 -6.80
CA HIS A 91 6.63 14.03 -7.81
C HIS A 91 6.97 13.25 -9.07
N ASP A 92 8.23 13.18 -9.49
CA ASP A 92 8.63 12.36 -10.65
C ASP A 92 8.31 10.87 -10.44
N ILE A 93 8.48 10.38 -9.20
CA ILE A 93 8.15 8.99 -8.83
C ILE A 93 6.64 8.80 -8.76
N GLN A 94 5.94 9.70 -8.08
CA GLN A 94 4.49 9.65 -7.93
C GLN A 94 3.80 9.71 -9.29
N ASP A 95 4.28 10.54 -10.21
CA ASP A 95 3.78 10.65 -11.58
C ASP A 95 4.01 9.35 -12.36
N TYR A 96 5.21 8.76 -12.26
CA TYR A 96 5.48 7.46 -12.87
C TYR A 96 4.50 6.40 -12.37
N ILE A 97 4.26 6.33 -11.05
CA ILE A 97 3.32 5.39 -10.45
C ILE A 97 1.90 5.62 -10.99
N LYS A 98 1.41 6.86 -10.94
CA LYS A 98 0.05 7.24 -11.33
C LYS A 98 -0.20 7.02 -12.82
N LYS A 99 0.67 7.56 -13.68
CA LYS A 99 0.52 7.50 -15.15
C LYS A 99 0.58 6.07 -15.68
N ASN A 100 1.37 5.21 -15.04
CA ASN A 100 1.57 3.82 -15.48
C ASN A 100 0.82 2.79 -14.61
N ARG A 101 -0.01 3.25 -13.67
CA ARG A 101 -0.77 2.42 -12.71
C ARG A 101 0.09 1.39 -11.98
N LYS A 102 1.32 1.78 -11.61
CA LYS A 102 2.29 0.91 -10.93
C LYS A 102 2.04 0.87 -9.42
N TRP A 103 0.78 0.68 -9.03
CA TRP A 103 0.34 0.70 -7.63
C TRP A 103 0.95 -0.41 -6.77
N PHE A 104 1.51 -1.45 -7.41
CA PHE A 104 2.31 -2.46 -6.71
C PHE A 104 3.56 -1.86 -6.04
N ILE A 105 4.06 -0.70 -6.50
CA ILE A 105 5.23 -0.03 -5.92
C ILE A 105 4.91 0.44 -4.49
N PRO A 106 3.94 1.34 -4.25
CA PRO A 106 3.53 1.68 -2.89
C PRO A 106 2.96 0.48 -2.13
N ALA A 107 2.21 -0.43 -2.79
CA ALA A 107 1.70 -1.62 -2.11
C ALA A 107 2.81 -2.55 -1.59
N SER A 108 3.98 -2.59 -2.23
CA SER A 108 5.11 -3.42 -1.80
C SER A 108 5.60 -3.08 -0.38
N ILE A 109 5.29 -1.88 0.12
CA ILE A 109 5.63 -1.44 1.48
C ILE A 109 5.00 -2.34 2.56
N PHE A 110 3.91 -3.08 2.26
CA PHE A 110 3.40 -4.11 3.18
C PHE A 110 4.47 -5.11 3.63
N LYS A 111 5.51 -5.38 2.80
CA LYS A 111 6.64 -6.25 3.17
C LYS A 111 7.47 -5.75 4.36
N GLU A 112 7.36 -4.49 4.74
CA GLU A 112 8.01 -3.95 5.94
C GLU A 112 7.22 -4.27 7.22
N TYR A 113 5.99 -4.79 7.09
CA TYR A 113 5.08 -5.02 8.20
C TYR A 113 4.64 -6.48 8.27
N ASN A 114 4.16 -6.91 9.43
CA ASN A 114 3.67 -8.27 9.67
C ASN A 114 2.16 -8.43 9.39
N PHE A 115 1.58 -7.52 8.60
CA PHE A 115 0.17 -7.52 8.19
C PHE A 115 0.03 -7.16 6.71
N GLY A 116 -1.18 -7.29 6.17
CA GLY A 116 -1.41 -7.07 4.73
C GLY A 116 -1.19 -8.32 3.89
N HIS A 117 -1.45 -9.49 4.47
CA HIS A 117 -1.53 -10.76 3.72
C HIS A 117 -2.97 -11.13 3.33
N LYS A 118 -3.96 -10.40 3.85
CA LYS A 118 -5.38 -10.54 3.52
C LYS A 118 -6.01 -9.17 3.34
N GLU A 119 -7.00 -9.07 2.46
CA GLU A 119 -7.85 -7.90 2.26
C GLU A 119 -7.05 -6.59 2.19
N THR A 120 -6.17 -6.52 1.19
CA THR A 120 -5.23 -5.44 0.99
C THR A 120 -5.81 -4.38 0.06
N TYR A 121 -5.84 -3.14 0.54
CA TYR A 121 -6.33 -1.99 -0.18
C TYR A 121 -5.30 -0.86 -0.23
N LEU A 122 -5.32 -0.08 -1.31
CA LEU A 122 -4.49 1.11 -1.48
C LEU A 122 -5.36 2.30 -1.89
N PHE A 123 -5.17 3.41 -1.18
CA PHE A 123 -5.85 4.67 -1.44
C PHE A 123 -4.79 5.74 -1.73
N PRO A 124 -4.65 6.20 -2.98
CA PRO A 124 -3.74 7.28 -3.31
C PRO A 124 -4.33 8.61 -2.87
N GLU A 125 -3.47 9.53 -2.41
CA GLU A 125 -3.81 10.93 -2.13
C GLU A 125 -5.01 11.04 -1.16
N MET A 126 -5.00 10.24 -0.10
CA MET A 126 -6.10 10.14 0.86
C MET A 126 -6.02 11.30 1.87
N LYS A 127 -7.09 12.08 1.99
CA LYS A 127 -7.14 13.28 2.84
C LYS A 127 -7.26 12.94 4.33
N LEU A 128 -6.64 13.78 5.14
CA LEU A 128 -6.80 13.82 6.60
C LEU A 128 -7.31 15.20 6.98
N GLY A 129 -8.59 15.29 7.33
CA GLY A 129 -9.26 16.58 7.51
C GLY A 129 -9.26 17.41 6.23
N SER A 130 -9.20 18.75 6.37
CA SER A 130 -9.34 19.68 5.25
C SER A 130 -8.02 20.08 4.59
N SER A 131 -6.89 19.97 5.29
CA SER A 131 -5.60 20.57 4.88
C SER A 131 -4.46 19.58 4.68
N MET A 132 -4.62 18.31 5.08
CA MET A 132 -3.57 17.30 5.00
C MET A 132 -3.98 16.17 4.06
N GLN A 133 -2.98 15.54 3.47
CA GLN A 133 -3.16 14.44 2.53
C GLN A 133 -1.94 13.55 2.59
N ALA A 134 -2.15 12.24 2.79
CA ALA A 134 -1.08 11.26 2.63
C ALA A 134 -0.96 10.86 1.16
N ASP A 135 0.26 10.67 0.67
CA ASP A 135 0.50 10.19 -0.69
C ASP A 135 -0.19 8.85 -0.94
N TYR A 136 -0.08 7.94 0.02
CA TYR A 136 -0.76 6.66 -0.01
C TYR A 136 -1.22 6.25 1.38
N VAL A 137 -2.41 5.64 1.45
CA VAL A 137 -2.86 4.89 2.61
C VAL A 137 -3.02 3.44 2.21
N LEU A 138 -2.30 2.57 2.89
CA LEU A 138 -2.37 1.13 2.72
C LEU A 138 -3.21 0.56 3.86
N CYS A 139 -4.21 -0.26 3.54
CA CYS A 139 -5.01 -0.97 4.53
C CYS A 139 -4.83 -2.47 4.32
N GLY A 140 -4.38 -3.17 5.35
CA GLY A 140 -4.12 -4.60 5.26
C GLY A 140 -4.60 -5.33 6.50
N ARG A 141 -5.06 -6.58 6.32
CA ARG A 141 -5.52 -7.43 7.42
C ARG A 141 -4.51 -8.51 7.76
N ASN A 142 -4.46 -8.86 9.04
CA ASN A 142 -3.87 -10.10 9.55
C ASN A 142 -4.88 -10.84 10.45
N SER A 143 -4.44 -11.87 11.18
CA SER A 143 -5.27 -12.57 12.17
C SER A 143 -5.87 -11.64 13.23
N ASP A 144 -5.16 -10.56 13.57
CA ASP A 144 -5.53 -9.67 14.67
C ASP A 144 -6.52 -8.60 14.22
N GLY A 145 -6.76 -8.46 12.91
CA GLY A 145 -7.67 -7.46 12.32
C GLY A 145 -6.97 -6.56 11.30
N TYR A 146 -7.51 -5.37 11.07
CA TYR A 146 -6.96 -4.40 10.11
C TYR A 146 -5.90 -3.50 10.74
N SER A 147 -4.90 -3.15 9.95
CA SER A 147 -3.91 -2.11 10.24
C SER A 147 -3.83 -1.14 9.05
N LEU A 148 -3.39 0.09 9.31
CA LEU A 148 -3.14 1.11 8.28
C LEU A 148 -1.66 1.46 8.19
N ILE A 149 -1.19 1.85 7.00
CA ILE A 149 0.09 2.52 6.79
C ILE A 149 -0.18 3.81 6.02
N LEU A 150 0.10 4.95 6.63
CA LEU A 150 0.10 6.26 5.99
C LEU A 150 1.50 6.53 5.48
N VAL A 151 1.65 6.72 4.18
CA VAL A 151 2.93 6.79 3.49
C VAL A 151 3.15 8.19 2.97
N GLU A 152 4.33 8.74 3.25
CA GLU A 152 4.85 9.98 2.67
C GLU A 152 6.08 9.68 1.82
N PHE A 153 6.09 10.15 0.57
CA PHE A 153 7.26 10.12 -0.29
C PHE A 153 7.93 11.49 -0.26
N GLU A 154 9.22 11.49 0.06
CA GLU A 154 10.10 12.64 -0.08
C GLU A 154 11.14 12.37 -1.16
N SER A 155 11.87 13.40 -1.59
CA SER A 155 12.76 13.29 -2.74
C SER A 155 13.77 12.12 -2.63
N PRO A 156 13.92 11.29 -3.69
CA PRO A 156 14.99 10.29 -3.76
C PRO A 156 16.37 10.93 -3.88
N ALA A 157 16.46 12.19 -4.34
CA ALA A 157 17.74 12.88 -4.50
C ALA A 157 18.24 13.51 -3.20
N SER A 158 17.36 13.75 -2.22
CA SER A 158 17.70 14.33 -0.92
C SER A 158 18.37 13.32 0.00
N THR A 159 19.39 13.74 0.75
CA THR A 159 19.91 12.94 1.87
C THR A 159 18.94 12.98 3.07
N PHE A 160 19.04 12.03 3.99
CA PHE A 160 18.22 12.04 5.21
C PHE A 160 18.81 13.00 6.25
N VAL A 161 20.12 12.90 6.47
CA VAL A 161 20.92 13.78 7.33
C VAL A 161 21.89 14.57 6.44
N LEU A 162 22.17 15.81 6.81
CA LEU A 162 23.12 16.66 6.11
C LEU A 162 24.56 16.21 6.39
N THR A 163 25.49 16.64 5.54
CA THR A 163 26.93 16.26 5.61
C THR A 163 27.60 16.59 6.95
N ASP A 164 27.00 17.47 7.78
CA ASP A 164 27.48 17.73 9.14
C ASP A 164 27.15 16.59 10.14
N GLY A 165 26.35 15.59 9.76
CA GLY A 165 25.96 14.44 10.57
C GLY A 165 24.94 14.74 11.68
N TYR A 166 24.58 16.01 11.90
CA TYR A 166 23.80 16.45 13.06
C TYR A 166 22.49 17.14 12.70
N LYS A 167 22.24 17.49 11.44
CA LYS A 167 20.97 18.09 11.02
C LYS A 167 20.22 17.23 10.01
N LEU A 168 18.91 17.13 10.17
CA LEU A 168 18.05 16.53 9.14
C LEU A 168 18.03 17.44 7.91
N SER A 169 17.91 16.86 6.72
CA SER A 169 17.70 17.63 5.51
C SER A 169 16.35 18.34 5.54
N ALA A 170 16.16 19.33 4.66
CA ALA A 170 14.87 20.01 4.52
C ALA A 170 13.73 19.02 4.16
N SER A 171 13.98 18.10 3.22
CA SER A 171 13.05 17.02 2.87
C SER A 171 12.73 16.12 4.06
N ALA A 172 13.74 15.72 4.85
CA ALA A 172 13.49 14.88 6.03
C ALA A 172 12.65 15.62 7.09
N ASN A 173 12.93 16.90 7.35
CA ASN A 173 12.13 17.71 8.27
C ASN A 173 10.70 17.91 7.77
N SER A 174 10.52 18.14 6.47
CA SER A 174 9.21 18.27 5.82
C SER A 174 8.38 17.01 6.01
N GLY A 175 8.86 15.85 5.54
CA GLY A 175 8.12 14.60 5.60
C GLY A 175 7.83 14.13 7.04
N LEU A 176 8.79 14.27 7.96
CA LEU A 176 8.54 13.97 9.38
C LEU A 176 7.55 14.96 10.01
N GLY A 177 7.59 16.23 9.62
CA GLY A 177 6.63 17.25 10.04
C GLY A 177 5.21 16.90 9.59
N GLN A 178 5.01 16.51 8.34
CA GLN A 178 3.72 16.06 7.82
C GLN A 178 3.22 14.82 8.56
N ILE A 179 4.06 13.81 8.76
CA ILE A 179 3.70 12.61 9.52
C ILE A 179 3.30 12.94 10.96
N ASN A 180 4.00 13.86 11.62
CA ASN A 180 3.65 14.27 12.99
C ASN A 180 2.30 14.99 13.03
N GLN A 181 2.00 15.86 12.07
CA GLN A 181 0.68 16.48 11.95
C GLN A 181 -0.43 15.43 11.74
N TRP A 182 -0.17 14.41 10.91
CA TRP A 182 -1.12 13.31 10.74
C TRP A 182 -1.34 12.52 12.02
N LYS A 183 -0.28 12.22 12.77
CA LYS A 183 -0.36 11.53 14.06
C LYS A 183 -1.23 12.29 15.05
N GLU A 184 -0.92 13.56 15.27
CA GLU A 184 -1.68 14.45 16.18
C GLU A 184 -3.15 14.53 15.78
N TRP A 185 -3.41 14.66 14.47
CA TRP A 185 -4.77 14.72 13.97
C TRP A 185 -5.51 13.39 14.17
N MET A 186 -4.88 12.26 13.84
CA MET A 186 -5.48 10.92 13.99
C MET A 186 -5.83 10.61 15.44
N GLU A 187 -5.00 11.00 16.42
CA GLU A 187 -5.28 10.79 17.84
C GLU A 187 -6.63 11.38 18.28
N SER A 188 -6.99 12.54 17.74
CA SER A 188 -8.25 13.22 18.09
C SER A 188 -9.40 12.94 17.10
N ASN A 189 -9.09 12.48 15.88
CA ASN A 189 -10.05 12.41 14.77
C ASN A 189 -10.18 11.03 14.14
N ASN A 190 -9.70 9.97 14.79
CA ASN A 190 -9.69 8.61 14.24
C ASN A 190 -11.06 8.16 13.70
N THR A 191 -12.12 8.33 14.52
CA THR A 191 -13.49 7.97 14.13
C THR A 191 -13.96 8.78 12.93
N THR A 192 -13.64 10.08 12.89
CA THR A 192 -13.96 10.97 11.76
C THR A 192 -13.30 10.47 10.48
N PHE A 193 -12.00 10.17 10.52
CA PHE A 193 -11.26 9.61 9.38
C PHE A 193 -11.92 8.35 8.82
N PHE A 194 -12.22 7.36 9.68
CA PHE A 194 -12.83 6.11 9.24
C PHE A 194 -14.25 6.32 8.65
N ASN A 195 -15.01 7.27 9.18
CA ASN A 195 -16.35 7.57 8.68
C ASN A 195 -16.33 8.32 7.34
N GLU A 196 -15.51 9.37 7.21
CA GLU A 196 -15.39 10.17 5.99
C GLU A 196 -14.97 9.33 4.78
N HIS A 197 -14.10 8.34 5.01
CA HIS A 197 -13.62 7.42 3.99
C HIS A 197 -14.42 6.11 3.88
N LYS A 198 -15.57 6.03 4.55
CA LYS A 198 -16.50 4.88 4.55
C LYS A 198 -15.87 3.56 5.02
N LEU A 199 -14.75 3.61 5.71
CA LEU A 199 -14.09 2.44 6.27
C LEU A 199 -14.96 1.81 7.37
N THR A 200 -15.56 2.61 8.25
CA THR A 200 -16.48 2.12 9.30
C THR A 200 -17.67 1.38 8.70
N GLU A 201 -18.29 1.92 7.64
CA GLU A 201 -19.39 1.29 6.91
C GLU A 201 -18.99 -0.10 6.36
N LYS A 202 -17.73 -0.23 5.94
CA LYS A 202 -17.16 -1.51 5.48
C LYS A 202 -16.68 -2.42 6.60
N GLY A 203 -16.91 -2.05 7.87
CA GLY A 203 -16.48 -2.82 9.04
C GLY A 203 -14.97 -2.76 9.29
N ILE A 204 -14.31 -1.70 8.81
CA ILE A 204 -12.89 -1.42 9.07
C ILE A 204 -12.83 -0.27 10.08
N ASN A 205 -12.45 -0.61 11.32
CA ASN A 205 -12.11 0.35 12.37
C ASN A 205 -10.80 -0.10 13.01
N VAL A 206 -9.80 0.76 13.02
CA VAL A 206 -8.44 0.42 13.43
C VAL A 206 -8.06 1.27 14.64
N PRO A 207 -7.61 0.67 15.76
CA PRO A 207 -7.11 1.43 16.89
C PRO A 207 -5.81 2.15 16.51
N ILE A 208 -5.53 3.31 17.13
CA ILE A 208 -4.32 4.12 16.87
C ILE A 208 -3.03 3.29 16.96
N THR A 209 -2.99 2.30 17.85
CA THR A 209 -1.85 1.38 18.02
C THR A 209 -1.53 0.55 16.78
N ARG A 210 -2.44 0.47 15.80
CA ARG A 210 -2.32 -0.26 14.53
C ARG A 210 -2.34 0.65 13.30
N ILE A 211 -2.16 1.95 13.52
CA ILE A 211 -1.95 2.94 12.47
C ILE A 211 -0.45 3.23 12.43
N HIS A 212 0.15 2.89 11.30
CA HIS A 212 1.56 3.01 11.04
C HIS A 212 1.83 4.16 10.07
N TYR A 213 3.04 4.68 10.14
CA TYR A 213 3.49 5.80 9.33
C TYR A 213 4.80 5.41 8.67
N CYS A 214 4.95 5.70 7.38
CA CYS A 214 6.12 5.34 6.61
C CYS A 214 6.62 6.55 5.84
N LEU A 215 7.85 6.98 6.12
CA LEU A 215 8.55 7.95 5.30
C LEU A 215 9.47 7.21 4.32
N VAL A 216 9.29 7.48 3.02
CA VAL A 216 10.17 6.99 1.95
C VAL A 216 11.03 8.15 1.47
N ILE A 217 12.33 8.10 1.75
CA ILE A 217 13.26 9.21 1.46
C ILE A 217 14.66 8.69 1.15
N SER A 218 15.39 9.41 0.31
CA SER A 218 16.80 9.15 -0.01
C SER A 218 17.08 7.82 -0.71
N ARG A 219 18.35 7.64 -1.07
CA ARG A 219 18.94 6.40 -1.56
C ARG A 219 19.92 5.80 -0.56
N ARG A 220 20.13 4.48 -0.63
CA ARG A 220 21.06 3.75 0.23
C ARG A 220 22.50 4.24 0.10
N ASN A 221 22.91 4.64 -1.10
CA ASN A 221 24.25 5.16 -1.36
C ASN A 221 24.46 6.59 -0.83
N GLN A 222 23.42 7.24 -0.31
CA GLN A 222 23.46 8.56 0.31
C GLN A 222 23.39 8.50 1.84
N VAL A 223 23.41 7.30 2.44
CA VAL A 223 23.26 7.09 3.88
C VAL A 223 24.57 6.56 4.46
N GLU A 224 25.30 7.46 5.14
CA GLU A 224 26.49 7.12 5.91
C GLU A 224 26.13 6.45 7.25
N THR A 225 27.13 5.97 7.99
CA THR A 225 26.91 5.26 9.26
C THR A 225 26.19 6.12 10.29
N ASN A 226 26.61 7.38 10.47
CA ASN A 226 26.00 8.30 11.43
C ASN A 226 24.53 8.62 11.09
N ASP A 227 24.18 8.63 9.81
CA ASP A 227 22.82 8.85 9.33
C ASP A 227 21.90 7.71 9.75
N ARG A 228 22.40 6.46 9.75
CA ARG A 228 21.65 5.27 10.17
C ARG A 228 21.31 5.33 11.65
N ASP A 229 22.27 5.69 12.48
CA ASP A 229 22.06 5.77 13.94
C ASP A 229 21.03 6.84 14.29
N ARG A 230 21.10 7.99 13.62
CA ARG A 230 20.10 9.05 13.78
C ARG A 230 18.71 8.60 13.33
N LYS A 231 18.61 8.00 12.15
CA LYS A 231 17.35 7.47 11.61
C LYS A 231 16.75 6.44 12.58
N ASN A 232 17.56 5.51 13.06
CA ASN A 232 17.14 4.47 13.99
C ASN A 232 16.68 5.05 15.34
N ARG A 233 17.34 6.09 15.84
CA ARG A 233 16.91 6.81 17.05
C ARG A 233 15.52 7.41 16.86
N ILE A 234 15.30 8.15 15.77
CA ILE A 234 14.00 8.75 15.46
C ILE A 234 12.91 7.68 15.38
N ILE A 235 13.17 6.56 14.70
CA ILE A 235 12.26 5.42 14.63
C ILE A 235 11.96 4.87 16.03
N SER A 236 12.99 4.66 16.86
CA SER A 236 12.81 4.10 18.21
C SER A 236 12.03 4.99 19.17
N GLU A 237 12.14 6.32 19.00
CA GLU A 237 11.46 7.32 19.82
C GLU A 237 10.05 7.64 19.29
N SER A 238 9.75 7.25 18.04
CA SER A 238 8.49 7.57 17.36
C SER A 238 7.61 6.34 17.21
N THR A 239 6.52 6.29 17.97
CA THR A 239 5.54 5.19 17.88
C THR A 239 5.07 4.96 16.44
N ASN A 240 5.11 3.69 16.00
CA ASN A 240 4.63 3.21 14.71
C ASN A 240 5.21 3.91 13.47
N LEU A 241 6.39 4.54 13.58
CA LEU A 241 7.09 5.16 12.45
C LEU A 241 8.14 4.21 11.85
N ASN A 242 8.14 4.08 10.53
CA ASN A 242 9.25 3.53 9.77
C ASN A 242 9.81 4.59 8.80
N ILE A 243 11.14 4.56 8.61
CA ILE A 243 11.83 5.40 7.62
C ILE A 243 12.66 4.48 6.72
N ILE A 244 12.27 4.39 5.45
CA ILE A 244 12.88 3.54 4.44
C ILE A 244 13.40 4.38 3.27
N ASN A 245 14.30 3.79 2.48
CA ASN A 245 14.81 4.40 1.25
C ASN A 245 14.19 3.77 0.01
N TYR A 246 14.30 4.46 -1.12
CA TYR A 246 13.75 3.96 -2.39
C TYR A 246 14.40 2.65 -2.86
N ASP A 247 15.65 2.38 -2.49
CA ASP A 247 16.29 1.09 -2.80
C ASP A 247 15.62 -0.05 -2.03
N ARG A 248 15.17 0.19 -0.79
CA ARG A 248 14.39 -0.77 0.00
C ARG A 248 13.02 -1.03 -0.62
N VAL A 249 12.37 -0.02 -1.19
CA VAL A 249 11.15 -0.20 -1.99
C VAL A 249 11.43 -1.07 -3.23
N CYS A 250 12.54 -0.84 -3.93
CA CYS A 250 12.95 -1.71 -5.04
C CYS A 250 13.14 -3.17 -4.59
N ASP A 251 13.74 -3.39 -3.42
CA ASP A 251 13.91 -4.73 -2.86
C ASP A 251 12.56 -5.38 -2.50
N TYR A 252 11.56 -4.61 -2.04
CA TYR A 252 10.22 -5.17 -1.82
C TYR A 252 9.54 -5.54 -3.14
N VAL A 253 9.65 -4.68 -4.15
CA VAL A 253 9.13 -4.95 -5.49
C VAL A 253 9.76 -6.22 -6.08
N SER A 254 11.06 -6.43 -5.87
CA SER A 254 11.75 -7.64 -6.35
C SER A 254 11.30 -8.93 -5.67
N ASN A 255 10.66 -8.84 -4.50
CA ASN A 255 10.20 -9.98 -3.70
C ASN A 255 8.66 -10.15 -3.75
N LEU A 256 7.98 -9.51 -4.71
CA LEU A 256 6.53 -9.63 -4.87
C LEU A 256 6.10 -10.99 -5.45
N ASP A 257 7.03 -11.75 -6.04
CA ASP A 257 6.81 -13.14 -6.43
C ASP A 257 6.41 -14.02 -5.22
N GLU A 258 6.84 -13.64 -4.02
CA GLU A 258 6.51 -14.28 -2.74
C GLU A 258 5.21 -13.73 -2.08
N GLY A 259 4.44 -12.87 -2.75
CA GLY A 259 3.28 -12.17 -2.16
C GLY A 259 3.70 -11.01 -1.24
N TYR A 260 2.79 -10.40 -0.46
CA TYR A 260 3.15 -9.30 0.48
C TYR A 260 3.57 -9.78 1.88
N SER A 261 3.57 -11.10 2.11
CA SER A 261 4.05 -11.75 3.35
C SER A 261 5.41 -12.41 3.10
N THR A 262 6.20 -12.60 4.15
CA THR A 262 7.41 -13.44 4.17
C THR A 262 7.18 -14.81 4.81
N TYR A 263 5.95 -15.08 5.30
CA TYR A 263 5.58 -16.41 5.76
C TYR A 263 5.07 -17.24 4.58
N ARG A 264 5.91 -18.20 4.15
CA ARG A 264 5.49 -19.39 3.39
C ARG A 264 4.67 -20.32 4.26
#